data_AF-A0A7C9HDA3-F1
#
_entry.id   AF-A0A7C9HDA3-F1
#
_cell.length_a   1.000
_cell.length_b   1.000
_cell.length_c   1.000
_cell.angle_alpha   90.00
_cell.angle_beta   90.00
_cell.angle_gamma   90.00
#
_symmetry.space_group_name_H-M   'P 1'
#
loop_
_entity.id
_entity.type
_entity.pdbx_description
1 polymer ?
#
loop_
_entity_poly.entity_id
_entity_poly.type
_entity_poly.pdbx_seq_one_letter_code
_entity_poly.pdbx_strand_id
1 'polypeptide(L)'
;MTQKDLAEEYLIKAKENAIRFKDGKFPDMPLYQENDIKAAFNAGRESVVENMPRLLFKETREGLIADNGIFEFIYHIYKSASVDEPRYAFATSYETPIQWYGTLEEAMDAANDDYKKRIKQALGL
;
A
#
# COMPACT_ATOMS: atom_id res chain seq x y z
N MET A 1 9.57 -15.50 -6.91
CA MET A 1 10.39 -14.28 -6.81
C MET A 1 10.84 -14.16 -5.37
N THR A 2 12.15 -14.09 -5.11
CA THR A 2 12.63 -13.80 -3.75
C THR A 2 12.35 -12.33 -3.47
N GLN A 3 11.55 -12.03 -2.45
CA GLN A 3 11.25 -10.65 -2.07
C GLN A 3 12.54 -10.01 -1.52
N LYS A 4 12.90 -8.86 -2.10
CA LYS A 4 14.11 -8.12 -1.74
C LYS A 4 13.92 -7.50 -0.35
N ASP A 5 14.91 -7.64 0.55
CA ASP A 5 14.88 -6.92 1.82
C ASP A 5 15.26 -5.45 1.59
N LEU A 6 14.24 -4.61 1.44
CA LEU A 6 14.41 -3.18 1.18
C LEU A 6 15.07 -2.45 2.36
N ALA A 7 14.90 -2.94 3.59
CA ALA A 7 15.52 -2.34 4.78
C ALA A 7 17.03 -2.63 4.82
N GLU A 8 17.45 -3.83 4.43
CA GLU A 8 18.87 -4.17 4.29
C GLU A 8 19.55 -3.33 3.21
N GLU A 9 18.89 -3.13 2.06
CA GLU A 9 19.47 -2.29 1.01
C GLU A 9 19.59 -0.82 1.38
N TYR A 10 18.59 -0.30 2.08
CA TYR A 10 18.65 1.05 2.62
C TYR A 10 19.80 1.18 3.63
N LEU A 11 20.00 0.18 4.49
CA LEU A 11 21.09 0.15 5.46
C LEU A 11 22.46 0.17 4.77
N ILE A 12 22.66 -0.60 3.69
CA ILE A 12 23.92 -0.61 2.93
C ILE A 12 24.25 0.81 2.43
N LYS A 13 23.28 1.51 1.83
CA LYS A 13 23.45 2.89 1.36
C LYS A 13 23.69 3.89 2.51
N ALA A 14 23.02 3.68 3.65
CA ALA A 14 23.22 4.51 4.84
C ALA A 14 24.64 4.38 5.39
N LYS A 15 25.23 3.17 5.35
CA LYS A 15 26.62 2.91 5.80
C LYS A 15 27.66 3.68 4.99
N GLU A 16 27.46 3.83 3.68
CA GLU A 16 28.38 4.56 2.81
C GLU A 16 28.51 6.04 3.18
N ASN A 17 27.45 6.63 3.73
CA ASN A 17 27.38 8.05 4.10
C ASN A 17 27.35 8.26 5.63
N ALA A 18 27.68 7.24 6.40
CA ALA A 18 27.55 7.28 7.85
C ALA A 18 28.53 8.29 8.46
N ILE A 19 28.01 9.16 9.33
CA ILE A 19 28.85 9.91 10.27
C ILE A 19 29.40 8.88 11.26
N ARG A 20 30.74 8.80 11.34
CA ARG A 20 31.44 7.90 12.25
C ARG A 20 32.09 8.68 13.37
N PHE A 21 32.19 8.07 14.53
CA PHE A 21 33.04 8.59 15.59
C PHE A 21 34.49 8.51 15.13
N LYS A 22 35.21 9.64 15.14
CA LYS A 22 36.66 9.69 14.93
C LYS A 22 37.35 9.96 16.26
N ASP A 23 38.45 9.26 16.49
CA ASP A 23 39.46 9.51 17.53
C ASP A 23 38.91 10.04 18.86
N GLY A 24 38.56 9.12 19.77
CA GLY A 24 38.02 9.42 21.10
C GLY A 24 37.90 8.18 21.99
N LYS A 25 37.09 8.26 23.06
CA LYS A 25 36.83 7.12 23.97
C LYS A 25 35.88 6.06 23.39
N PHE A 26 35.38 6.26 22.17
CA PHE A 26 34.41 5.41 21.52
C PHE A 26 35.04 4.67 20.34
N PRO A 27 34.61 3.42 20.07
CA PRO A 27 35.07 2.67 18.90
C PRO A 27 34.64 3.36 17.61
N ASP A 28 35.41 3.17 16.54
CA ASP A 28 35.07 3.67 15.20
C ASP A 28 33.83 2.96 14.65
N MET A 29 32.66 3.49 14.99
CA MET A 29 31.34 2.97 14.60
C MET A 29 30.44 4.09 14.07
N PRO A 30 29.41 3.76 13.27
CA PRO A 30 28.39 4.72 12.85
C PRO A 30 27.68 5.37 14.04
N LEU A 31 27.26 6.63 13.88
CA LEU A 31 26.42 7.37 14.83
C LEU A 31 24.94 6.89 14.79
N TYR A 32 24.72 5.58 14.63
CA TYR A 32 23.42 4.94 14.68
C TYR A 32 23.60 3.43 14.89
N GLN A 33 22.56 2.75 15.38
CA GLN A 33 22.51 1.30 15.34
C GLN A 33 21.83 0.83 14.05
N GLU A 34 22.35 -0.23 13.46
CA GLU A 34 21.81 -0.76 12.20
C GLU A 34 20.34 -1.17 12.33
N ASN A 35 19.96 -1.72 13.49
CA ASN A 35 18.58 -2.09 13.80
C ASN A 35 17.66 -0.87 13.87
N ASP A 36 18.12 0.25 14.43
CA ASP A 36 17.33 1.48 14.51
C ASP A 36 17.04 2.04 13.11
N ILE A 37 18.02 1.97 12.20
CA ILE A 37 17.82 2.37 10.80
C ILE A 37 16.79 1.50 10.10
N LYS A 38 16.90 0.17 10.24
CA LYS A 38 15.92 -0.76 9.66
C LYS A 38 14.52 -0.53 10.22
N ALA A 39 14.41 -0.36 11.54
CA ALA A 39 13.14 -0.11 12.22
C ALA A 39 12.52 1.21 11.74
N ALA A 40 13.30 2.30 11.71
CA ALA A 40 12.83 3.60 11.22
C ALA A 40 12.40 3.54 9.74
N PHE A 41 13.14 2.83 8.89
CA PHE A 41 12.79 2.65 7.48
C PHE A 41 11.46 1.90 7.32
N ASN A 42 11.26 0.79 8.03
CA ASN A 42 10.01 0.02 7.98
C ASN A 42 8.83 0.80 8.58
N ALA A 43 9.02 1.48 9.71
CA ALA A 43 7.99 2.34 10.30
C ALA A 43 7.58 3.48 9.36
N GLY A 44 8.54 4.07 8.63
CA GLY A 44 8.27 5.07 7.61
C GLY A 44 7.43 4.51 6.46
N ARG A 45 7.76 3.31 5.96
CA ARG A 45 7.00 2.62 4.90
C ARG A 45 5.58 2.29 5.34
N GLU A 46 5.42 1.72 6.54
CA GLU A 46 4.10 1.44 7.12
C GLU A 46 3.26 2.71 7.25
N SER A 47 3.86 3.79 7.79
CA SER A 47 3.20 5.08 7.93
C SER A 47 2.71 5.64 6.59
N VAL A 48 3.52 5.55 5.53
CA VAL A 48 3.12 5.99 4.18
C VAL A 48 1.91 5.21 3.67
N VAL A 49 1.88 3.89 3.88
CA VAL A 49 0.77 3.05 3.41
C VAL A 49 -0.49 3.28 4.24
N GLU A 50 -0.37 3.43 5.56
CA GLU A 50 -1.52 3.66 6.41
C GLU A 50 -2.21 5.00 6.15
N ASN A 51 -1.43 6.02 5.81
CA ASN A 51 -1.91 7.37 5.51
C ASN A 51 -2.14 7.64 4.02
N MET A 52 -2.11 6.61 3.17
CA MET A 52 -2.33 6.77 1.74
C MET A 52 -3.77 7.27 1.45
N PRO A 53 -3.97 8.18 0.48
CA PRO A 53 -5.30 8.59 0.07
C PRO A 53 -6.15 7.39 -0.38
N ARG A 54 -7.45 7.50 -0.10
CA ARG A 54 -8.46 6.58 -0.62
C ARG A 54 -8.61 6.72 -2.14
N LEU A 55 -9.03 5.64 -2.80
CA LEU A 55 -9.40 5.59 -4.20
C LEU A 55 -10.44 6.67 -4.51
N LEU A 56 -10.19 7.45 -5.56
CA LEU A 56 -11.08 8.50 -6.04
C LEU A 56 -11.98 7.96 -7.14
N PHE A 57 -13.17 7.49 -6.75
CA PHE A 57 -14.17 6.99 -7.68
C PHE A 57 -14.81 8.11 -8.48
N LYS A 58 -14.90 7.91 -9.80
CA LYS A 58 -15.55 8.80 -10.75
C LYS A 58 -16.66 8.04 -11.48
N GLU A 59 -17.78 8.72 -11.69
CA GLU A 59 -18.90 8.16 -12.44
C GLU A 59 -18.60 8.19 -13.94
N THR A 60 -18.90 7.07 -14.61
CA THR A 60 -18.76 6.88 -16.05
C THR A 60 -20.00 6.19 -16.60
N ARG A 61 -20.06 6.03 -17.93
CA ARG A 61 -21.13 5.25 -18.58
C ARG A 61 -21.16 3.78 -18.15
N GLU A 62 -20.04 3.26 -17.66
CA GLU A 62 -19.86 1.86 -17.27
C GLU A 62 -20.05 1.64 -15.75
N GLY A 63 -20.27 2.72 -14.99
CA GLY A 63 -20.37 2.70 -13.53
C GLY A 63 -19.33 3.59 -12.86
N LEU A 64 -19.12 3.37 -11.56
CA LEU A 64 -18.08 4.08 -10.80
C LEU A 64 -16.74 3.37 -10.98
N ILE A 65 -15.72 4.12 -11.40
CA ILE A 65 -14.37 3.60 -11.59
C ILE A 65 -13.34 4.44 -10.83
N ALA A 66 -12.26 3.81 -10.37
CA ALA A 66 -11.11 4.50 -9.79
C ALA A 66 -9.81 4.00 -10.42
N ASP A 67 -9.10 4.91 -11.09
CA ASP A 67 -7.70 4.71 -11.45
C ASP A 67 -6.86 4.89 -10.19
N ASN A 68 -6.01 3.90 -9.91
CA ASN A 68 -5.18 3.85 -8.72
C ASN A 68 -3.76 4.42 -8.96
N GLY A 69 -3.37 4.65 -10.22
CA GLY A 69 -2.10 5.25 -10.64
C GLY A 69 -0.83 4.44 -10.37
N ILE A 70 -0.91 3.31 -9.67
CA ILE A 70 0.23 2.47 -9.27
C ILE A 70 0.22 1.14 -10.03
N PHE A 71 -0.94 0.51 -10.11
CA PHE A 71 -1.15 -0.77 -10.77
C PHE A 71 -1.81 -0.59 -12.13
N GLU A 72 -1.48 -1.49 -13.07
CA GLU A 72 -2.03 -1.52 -14.44
C GLU A 72 -3.48 -2.03 -14.52
N PHE A 73 -4.28 -1.84 -13.47
CA PHE A 73 -5.70 -2.18 -13.43
C PHE A 73 -6.53 -1.07 -12.80
N ILE A 74 -7.81 -1.00 -13.17
CA ILE A 74 -8.77 -0.04 -12.63
C ILE A 74 -9.69 -0.76 -11.64
N TYR A 75 -10.08 -0.08 -10.55
CA TYR A 75 -11.14 -0.53 -9.66
C TYR A 75 -12.50 -0.12 -10.18
N HIS A 76 -13.45 -1.04 -10.18
CA HIS A 76 -14.83 -0.83 -10.57
C HIS A 76 -15.76 -1.08 -9.39
N ILE A 77 -16.84 -0.30 -9.28
CA ILE A 77 -17.97 -0.62 -8.43
C ILE A 77 -19.17 -0.99 -9.30
N TYR A 78 -19.69 -2.19 -9.08
CA TYR A 78 -20.87 -2.73 -9.72
C TYR A 78 -22.08 -2.62 -8.82
N LYS A 79 -23.25 -2.43 -9.45
CA LYS A 79 -24.56 -2.50 -8.80
C LYS A 79 -25.33 -3.68 -9.37
N SER A 80 -25.96 -4.46 -8.50
CA SER A 80 -26.78 -5.61 -8.92
C SER A 80 -28.01 -5.15 -9.71
N ALA A 81 -28.53 -6.00 -10.59
CA ALA A 81 -29.75 -5.71 -11.35
C ALA A 81 -31.04 -5.67 -10.50
N SER A 82 -31.01 -6.19 -9.26
CA SER A 82 -32.15 -6.11 -8.34
C SER A 82 -32.43 -4.66 -7.95
N VAL A 83 -33.67 -4.23 -8.16
CA VAL A 83 -34.12 -2.86 -7.84
C VAL A 83 -34.64 -2.77 -6.40
N ASP A 84 -35.30 -3.81 -5.90
CA ASP A 84 -35.89 -3.84 -4.56
C ASP A 84 -34.82 -4.02 -3.47
N GLU A 85 -33.77 -4.78 -3.77
CA GLU A 85 -32.63 -5.03 -2.87
C GLU A 85 -31.31 -4.84 -3.63
N PRO A 86 -30.92 -3.60 -3.93
CA PRO A 86 -29.68 -3.34 -4.66
C PRO A 86 -28.48 -3.72 -3.80
N ARG A 87 -27.59 -4.53 -4.36
CA ARG A 87 -26.29 -4.85 -3.78
C ARG A 87 -25.17 -4.23 -4.59
N TYR A 88 -24.04 -4.05 -3.95
CA TYR A 88 -22.86 -3.43 -4.54
C TYR A 88 -21.66 -4.35 -4.42
N ALA A 89 -20.75 -4.30 -5.36
CA ALA A 89 -19.51 -5.08 -5.30
C ALA A 89 -18.39 -4.31 -5.97
N PHE A 90 -17.15 -4.58 -5.57
CA PHE A 90 -15.99 -4.08 -6.30
C PHE A 90 -15.30 -5.22 -7.05
N ALA A 91 -14.63 -4.88 -8.14
CA ALA A 91 -13.62 -5.75 -8.75
C ALA A 91 -12.54 -4.92 -9.45
N THR A 92 -11.38 -5.53 -9.67
CA THR A 92 -10.36 -4.97 -10.55
C THR A 92 -10.65 -5.34 -12.02
N SER A 93 -10.03 -4.65 -12.98
CA SER A 93 -10.30 -4.87 -14.42
C SER A 93 -10.00 -6.28 -14.95
N TYR A 94 -9.32 -7.12 -14.16
CA TYR A 94 -8.98 -8.51 -14.51
C TYR A 94 -9.75 -9.54 -13.67
N GLU A 95 -10.63 -9.09 -12.76
CA GLU A 95 -11.30 -9.94 -11.78
C GLU A 95 -12.81 -9.77 -11.87
N THR A 96 -13.55 -10.82 -11.50
CA THR A 96 -15.00 -10.74 -11.32
C THR A 96 -15.33 -10.47 -9.85
N PRO A 97 -16.45 -9.79 -9.54
CA PRO A 97 -16.82 -9.55 -8.15
C PRO A 97 -17.10 -10.86 -7.40
N ILE A 98 -16.38 -11.08 -6.30
CA ILE A 98 -16.49 -12.32 -5.49
C ILE A 98 -17.45 -12.12 -4.30
N GLN A 99 -17.61 -10.88 -3.84
CA GLN A 99 -18.42 -10.53 -2.68
C GLN A 99 -19.34 -9.35 -2.99
N TRP A 100 -20.57 -9.43 -2.50
CA TRP A 100 -21.58 -8.38 -2.62
C TRP A 100 -21.93 -7.82 -1.25
N TYR A 101 -22.04 -6.50 -1.16
CA TYR A 101 -22.31 -5.69 0.01
C TYR A 101 -23.71 -5.07 -0.07
N GLY A 102 -24.25 -4.68 1.09
CA GLY A 102 -25.58 -4.07 1.17
C GLY A 102 -25.60 -2.62 0.70
N THR A 103 -24.47 -1.92 0.83
CA THR A 103 -24.38 -0.49 0.48
C THR A 103 -23.22 -0.17 -0.45
N LEU A 104 -23.33 0.96 -1.14
CA LEU A 104 -22.26 1.49 -1.99
C LEU A 104 -21.01 1.82 -1.15
N GLU A 105 -21.19 2.39 0.03
CA GLU A 105 -20.10 2.77 0.93
C GLU A 105 -19.29 1.55 1.38
N GLU A 106 -19.96 0.45 1.77
CA GLU A 106 -19.30 -0.81 2.12
C GLU A 106 -18.45 -1.36 0.98
N ALA A 107 -18.96 -1.32 -0.26
CA ALA A 107 -18.20 -1.77 -1.43
C ALA A 107 -16.99 -0.87 -1.72
N MET A 108 -17.12 0.44 -1.53
CA MET A 108 -16.03 1.40 -1.69
C MET A 108 -14.97 1.27 -0.57
N ASP A 109 -15.38 1.02 0.67
CA ASP A 109 -14.48 0.71 1.79
C ASP A 109 -13.70 -0.58 1.51
N ALA A 110 -14.39 -1.65 1.10
CA ALA A 110 -13.74 -2.91 0.77
C ALA A 110 -12.73 -2.79 -0.39
N ALA A 111 -13.03 -1.97 -1.41
CA ALA A 111 -12.09 -1.67 -2.49
C ALA A 111 -10.85 -0.93 -1.99
N ASN A 112 -11.01 0.01 -1.04
CA ASN A 112 -9.90 0.73 -0.43
C ASN A 112 -9.02 -0.17 0.44
N ASP A 113 -9.61 -1.08 1.19
CA ASP A 113 -8.88 -2.07 1.99
C ASP A 113 -8.07 -3.03 1.11
N ASP A 114 -8.67 -3.49 0.01
CA ASP A 114 -7.97 -4.30 -1.00
C ASP A 114 -6.80 -3.52 -1.62
N TYR A 115 -7.02 -2.28 -2.02
CA TYR A 115 -5.97 -1.42 -2.56
C TYR A 115 -4.79 -1.26 -1.59
N LYS A 116 -5.07 -0.90 -0.33
CA LYS A 116 -4.05 -0.79 0.72
C LYS A 116 -3.31 -2.12 0.91
N LYS A 117 -4.02 -3.26 0.92
CA LYS A 117 -3.43 -4.60 1.06
C LYS A 117 -2.49 -4.95 -0.10
N ARG A 118 -2.89 -4.66 -1.35
CA ARG A 118 -2.05 -4.90 -2.53
C ARG A 118 -0.77 -4.07 -2.51
N ILE A 119 -0.84 -2.82 -2.04
CA ILE A 119 0.34 -1.97 -1.85
C ILE A 119 1.28 -2.56 -0.79
N LYS A 120 0.76 -2.99 0.35
CA LYS A 120 1.57 -3.68 1.38
C LYS A 120 2.30 -4.88 0.80
N GLN A 121 1.58 -5.73 0.05
CA GLN A 121 2.18 -6.90 -0.61
C GLN A 121 3.27 -6.51 -1.62
N ALA A 122 3.03 -5.50 -2.45
CA ALA A 122 4.02 -5.01 -3.41
C ALA A 122 5.27 -4.45 -2.73
N LEU A 123 5.11 -3.83 -1.56
CA LEU A 123 6.22 -3.35 -0.75
C LEU A 123 6.87 -4.47 0.06
N GLY A 124 6.20 -5.57 0.37
CA GLY A 124 6.68 -6.58 1.33
C GLY A 124 6.56 -6.14 2.78
N LEU A 125 5.37 -5.61 3.11
CA LEU A 125 4.93 -5.30 4.47
C LEU A 125 3.87 -6.33 4.91
#